data_AF-A0A963TQ04-F1
#
_entry.id   AF-A0A963TQ04-F1
#
_cell.length_a   1.000
_cell.length_b   1.000
_cell.length_c   1.000
_cell.angle_alpha   90.00
_cell.angle_beta   90.00
_cell.angle_gamma   90.00
#
_symmetry.space_group_name_H-M   'P 1'
#
loop_
_entity.id
_entity.type
_entity.pdbx_description
1 polymer ?
#
loop_
_entity_poly.entity_id
_entity_poly.type
_entity_poly.pdbx_seq_one_letter_code
_entity_poly.pdbx_strand_id
1 'polypeptide(L)'
;MLDEPKNQAAGDNLDYVRDLPGFERGHPHYFKDPMIDHLLEIVMLLGGELWTVKDRQAVTEHLLATEGKVTPEMIEQFRPSADMKEKLARDRQTFVKHVYSCLYSDRAKATKTDYFGIVGKGE
;
A
#
# COMPACT_ATOMS: atom_id res chain seq x y z
N MET A 1 6.52 -3.44 62.69
CA MET A 1 7.10 -4.21 61.57
C MET A 1 5.93 -4.98 60.98
N LEU A 2 5.22 -4.36 60.05
CA LEU A 2 4.06 -4.95 59.38
C LEU A 2 4.60 -5.57 58.10
N ASP A 3 4.61 -6.90 58.04
CA ASP A 3 4.95 -7.62 56.82
C ASP A 3 3.86 -7.36 55.79
N GLU A 4 4.21 -6.70 54.69
CA GLU A 4 3.31 -6.57 53.53
C GLU A 4 2.98 -7.98 52.99
N PRO A 5 1.71 -8.29 52.69
CA PRO A 5 1.40 -9.49 51.95
C PRO A 5 2.02 -9.37 50.55
N LYS A 6 3.00 -10.22 50.25
CA LYS A 6 3.52 -10.37 48.88
C LYS A 6 2.33 -10.58 47.96
N ASN A 7 2.09 -9.60 47.09
CA ASN A 7 1.13 -9.70 45.99
C ASN A 7 1.61 -10.79 45.03
N GLN A 8 1.27 -12.02 45.35
CA GLN A 8 1.60 -13.23 44.61
C GLN A 8 0.30 -13.77 43.98
N ALA A 9 -0.44 -12.91 43.28
CA ALA A 9 -1.72 -13.28 42.65
C ALA A 9 -2.01 -12.53 41.34
N ALA A 10 -1.00 -11.99 40.67
CA ALA A 10 -1.17 -11.28 39.40
C ALA A 10 -0.19 -11.75 38.29
N GLY A 11 0.44 -12.90 38.49
CA GLY A 11 1.52 -13.39 37.60
C GLY A 11 1.17 -14.58 36.70
N ASP A 12 0.07 -15.31 36.95
CA ASP A 12 0.07 -16.74 36.59
C ASP A 12 -1.04 -17.21 35.64
N ASN A 13 -1.70 -16.31 34.93
CA ASN A 13 -2.54 -16.75 33.80
C ASN A 13 -2.61 -15.71 32.70
N LEU A 14 -1.49 -15.55 31.99
CA LEU A 14 -1.41 -14.81 30.73
C LEU A 14 -1.42 -15.77 29.53
N ASP A 15 -1.86 -17.02 29.70
CA ASP A 15 -1.88 -18.01 28.63
C ASP A 15 -2.78 -17.56 27.47
N TYR A 16 -3.88 -16.86 27.79
CA TYR A 16 -4.80 -16.27 26.80
C TYR A 16 -4.15 -15.21 25.90
N VAL A 17 -3.00 -14.63 26.31
CA VAL A 17 -2.29 -13.63 25.51
C VAL A 17 -1.76 -14.27 24.23
N ARG A 18 -1.46 -15.58 24.24
CA ARG A 18 -1.07 -16.35 23.06
C ARG A 18 -2.17 -16.47 22.02
N ASP A 19 -3.42 -16.46 22.48
CA ASP A 19 -4.61 -16.57 21.65
C ASP A 19 -5.09 -15.19 21.14
N LEU A 20 -4.42 -14.10 21.53
CA LEU A 20 -4.79 -12.77 21.07
C LEU A 20 -4.46 -12.57 19.59
N PRO A 21 -5.37 -11.92 18.84
CA PRO A 21 -5.11 -11.53 17.46
C PRO A 21 -3.84 -10.65 17.40
N GLY A 22 -2.83 -11.11 16.66
CA GLY A 22 -1.55 -10.41 16.51
C GLY A 22 -0.46 -10.72 17.54
N PHE A 23 -0.60 -11.79 18.34
CA PHE A 23 0.44 -12.25 19.25
C PHE A 23 1.73 -12.71 18.53
N GLU A 24 1.61 -13.46 17.44
CA GLU A 24 2.76 -13.87 16.61
C GLU A 24 3.21 -12.71 15.72
N ARG A 25 4.41 -12.18 16.00
CA ARG A 25 5.02 -11.13 15.19
C ARG A 25 5.34 -11.66 13.78
N GLY A 26 4.71 -11.07 12.77
CA GLY A 26 4.94 -11.36 11.36
C GLY A 26 3.68 -11.77 10.60
N HIS A 27 2.72 -12.40 11.29
CA HIS A 27 1.44 -12.83 10.70
C HIS A 27 0.27 -12.60 11.67
N PRO A 28 -0.02 -11.34 12.05
CA PRO A 28 -1.12 -11.06 12.94
C PRO A 28 -2.47 -11.38 12.27
N HIS A 29 -3.20 -12.33 12.82
CA HIS A 29 -4.60 -12.59 12.49
C HIS A 29 -5.50 -11.61 13.24
N TYR A 30 -6.15 -10.67 12.57
CA TYR A 30 -7.02 -9.67 13.21
C TYR A 30 -8.50 -10.02 13.08
N PHE A 31 -8.87 -10.71 12.00
CA PHE A 31 -10.26 -11.09 11.70
C PHE A 31 -10.43 -12.60 11.67
N LYS A 32 -11.68 -13.05 11.80
CA LYS A 32 -12.03 -14.48 11.74
C LYS A 32 -11.82 -15.08 10.35
N ASP A 33 -12.05 -14.28 9.32
CA ASP A 33 -11.83 -14.67 7.93
C ASP A 33 -10.44 -14.21 7.50
N PRO A 34 -9.51 -15.13 7.18
CA PRO A 34 -8.15 -14.78 6.78
C PRO A 34 -8.10 -13.97 5.49
N MET A 35 -9.13 -14.01 4.63
CA MET A 35 -9.21 -13.16 3.45
C MET A 35 -9.31 -11.67 3.81
N ILE A 36 -9.92 -11.34 4.95
CA ILE A 36 -10.03 -9.96 5.43
C ILE A 36 -8.67 -9.48 5.96
N ASP A 37 -7.91 -10.33 6.64
CA ASP A 37 -6.55 -10.01 7.08
C ASP A 37 -5.62 -9.77 5.88
N HIS A 38 -5.70 -10.61 4.84
CA HIS A 38 -4.95 -10.42 3.61
C HIS A 38 -5.34 -9.12 2.89
N LEU A 39 -6.64 -8.76 2.87
CA LEU A 39 -7.08 -7.49 2.32
C LEU A 39 -6.51 -6.30 3.13
N LEU A 40 -6.52 -6.40 4.46
CA LEU A 40 -5.94 -5.37 5.34
C LEU A 40 -4.44 -5.21 5.06
N GLU A 41 -3.70 -6.31 4.95
CA GLU A 41 -2.27 -6.30 4.62
C GLU A 41 -2.00 -5.60 3.27
N ILE A 42 -2.77 -5.94 2.24
CA ILE A 42 -2.69 -5.29 0.91
C ILE A 42 -2.95 -3.79 1.04
N VAL A 43 -3.98 -3.37 1.79
CA VAL A 43 -4.30 -1.95 1.98
C VAL A 43 -3.18 -1.21 2.71
N MET A 44 -2.60 -1.82 3.74
CA MET A 44 -1.49 -1.23 4.49
C MET A 44 -0.23 -1.08 3.62
N LEU A 45 0.11 -2.11 2.83
CA LEU A 45 1.23 -2.05 1.88
C LEU A 45 0.99 -0.98 0.80
N LEU A 46 -0.21 -0.93 0.22
CA LEU A 46 -0.58 0.11 -0.75
C LEU A 46 -0.51 1.51 -0.14
N GLY A 47 -0.90 1.68 1.13
CA GLY A 47 -0.76 2.93 1.86
C GLY A 47 0.70 3.36 2.02
N GLY A 48 1.59 2.41 2.33
CA GLY A 48 3.03 2.64 2.40
C GLY A 48 3.64 3.04 1.07
N GLU A 49 3.33 2.30 0.00
CA GLU A 49 3.80 2.63 -1.36
C GLU A 49 3.26 3.99 -1.84
N LEU A 50 2.00 4.30 -1.54
CA LEU A 50 1.41 5.62 -1.83
C LEU A 50 2.17 6.74 -1.10
N TRP A 51 2.56 6.52 0.16
CA TRP A 51 3.36 7.49 0.91
C TRP A 51 4.71 7.76 0.24
N THR A 52 5.42 6.72 -0.20
CA THR A 52 6.68 6.85 -0.94
C THR A 52 6.51 7.68 -2.21
N VAL A 53 5.40 7.49 -2.94
CA VAL A 53 5.08 8.31 -4.13
C VAL A 53 4.83 9.77 -3.75
N LYS A 54 4.09 10.04 -2.67
CA LYS A 54 3.84 11.41 -2.19
C LYS A 54 5.11 12.11 -1.73
N ASP A 55 6.00 11.39 -1.04
CA ASP A 55 7.29 11.91 -0.59
C ASP A 55 8.17 12.30 -1.79
N ARG A 56 8.26 11.42 -2.78
CA ARG A 56 8.96 11.72 -4.04
C ARG A 56 8.33 12.90 -4.80
N GLN A 57 7.00 13.01 -4.79
CA GLN A 57 6.31 14.16 -5.39
C GLN A 57 6.69 15.46 -4.67
N ALA A 58 6.67 15.48 -3.33
CA ALA A 58 7.07 16.65 -2.55
C ALA A 58 8.52 17.08 -2.83
N VAL A 59 9.45 16.11 -2.92
CA VAL A 59 10.85 16.40 -3.30
C VAL A 59 10.92 16.97 -4.72
N THR A 60 10.15 16.41 -5.66
CA THR A 60 10.11 16.89 -7.05
C THR A 60 9.60 18.32 -7.12
N GLU A 61 8.52 18.65 -6.41
CA GLU A 61 7.97 20.00 -6.33
C GLU A 61 8.95 20.97 -5.68
N HIS A 62 9.64 20.54 -4.61
CA HIS A 62 10.68 21.35 -3.97
C HIS A 62 11.82 21.69 -4.93
N LEU A 63 12.38 20.70 -5.63
CA LEU A 63 13.47 20.90 -6.59
C LEU A 63 13.03 21.78 -7.78
N LEU A 64 11.80 21.59 -8.26
CA LEU A 64 11.24 22.42 -9.33
C LEU A 64 11.02 23.88 -8.92
N ALA A 65 10.78 24.13 -7.63
CA ALA A 65 10.63 25.47 -7.08
C ALA A 65 11.98 26.13 -6.75
N THR A 66 12.98 25.38 -6.30
CA THR A 66 14.29 25.93 -5.90
C THR A 66 15.28 26.02 -7.07
N GLU A 67 15.31 25.03 -7.95
CA GLU A 67 16.24 24.98 -9.10
C GLU A 67 15.55 25.21 -10.45
N GLY A 68 14.24 25.01 -10.50
CA GLY A 68 13.43 25.24 -11.70
C GLY A 68 12.77 26.61 -11.75
N LYS A 69 11.71 26.72 -12.56
CA LYS A 69 10.86 27.91 -12.69
C LYS A 69 9.40 27.64 -12.32
N VAL A 70 9.12 26.54 -11.62
CA VAL A 70 7.76 26.11 -11.31
C VAL A 70 7.49 26.34 -9.82
N THR A 71 6.55 27.22 -9.50
CA THR A 71 6.17 27.45 -8.10
C THR A 71 5.03 26.52 -7.66
N PRO A 72 4.83 26.29 -6.36
CA PRO A 72 3.66 25.56 -5.86
C PRO A 72 2.33 26.13 -6.37
N GLU A 73 2.20 27.46 -6.45
CA GLU A 73 1.00 28.13 -6.94
C GLU A 73 0.74 27.82 -8.42
N MET A 74 1.80 27.70 -9.24
CA MET A 74 1.66 27.30 -10.64
C MET A 74 1.06 25.90 -10.76
N ILE A 75 1.40 24.98 -9.85
CA ILE A 75 0.88 23.61 -9.83
C ILE A 75 -0.60 23.61 -9.42
N GLU A 76 -0.96 24.30 -8.34
CA GLU A 76 -2.35 24.37 -7.85
C GLU A 76 -3.31 25.05 -8.84
N GLN A 77 -2.83 26.09 -9.51
CA GLN A 77 -3.60 26.83 -10.50
C GLN A 77 -3.56 26.19 -11.88
N PHE A 78 -2.70 25.19 -12.10
CA PHE A 78 -2.53 24.57 -13.40
C PHE A 78 -3.87 24.02 -13.91
N ARG A 79 -4.17 24.33 -15.18
CA ARG A 79 -5.30 23.78 -15.89
C ARG A 79 -4.76 23.02 -17.10
N PRO A 80 -4.85 21.68 -17.11
CA PRO A 80 -4.32 20.91 -18.23
C PRO A 80 -5.08 21.26 -19.51
N SER A 81 -4.35 21.31 -20.63
CA SER A 81 -4.93 21.44 -21.97
C SER A 81 -5.84 20.25 -22.31
N ALA A 82 -6.66 20.37 -23.35
CA ALA A 82 -7.51 19.26 -23.82
C ALA A 82 -6.69 17.99 -24.07
N ASP A 83 -5.57 18.11 -24.79
CA ASP A 83 -4.67 17.00 -25.11
C ASP A 83 -4.07 16.36 -23.86
N MET A 84 -3.66 17.18 -22.88
CA MET A 84 -3.10 16.68 -21.63
C MET A 84 -4.16 15.99 -20.77
N LYS A 85 -5.39 16.52 -20.72
CA LYS A 85 -6.52 15.86 -20.04
C LYS A 85 -6.80 14.49 -20.65
N GLU A 86 -6.80 14.40 -21.96
CA GLU A 86 -7.02 13.13 -22.67
C GLU A 86 -5.90 12.12 -22.37
N LYS A 87 -4.64 12.56 -22.39
CA LYS A 87 -3.50 11.74 -21.97
C LYS A 87 -3.66 11.25 -20.52
N LEU A 88 -3.95 12.14 -19.59
CA LEU A 88 -4.15 11.78 -18.18
C LEU A 88 -5.33 10.82 -17.98
N ALA A 89 -6.40 10.94 -18.78
CA ALA A 89 -7.53 10.02 -18.76
C ALA A 89 -7.12 8.63 -19.24
N ARG A 90 -6.35 8.53 -20.34
CA ARG A 90 -5.79 7.26 -20.84
C ARG A 90 -4.86 6.62 -19.82
N ASP A 91 -3.92 7.38 -19.25
CA ASP A 91 -2.97 6.91 -18.25
C ASP A 91 -3.72 6.37 -17.01
N ARG A 92 -4.75 7.09 -16.55
CA ARG A 92 -5.62 6.65 -15.44
C ARG A 92 -6.37 5.36 -15.77
N GLN A 93 -6.95 5.23 -16.96
CA GLN A 93 -7.67 4.01 -17.36
C GLN A 93 -6.74 2.80 -17.40
N THR A 94 -5.52 2.96 -17.91
CA THR A 94 -4.50 1.90 -17.91
C THR A 94 -4.13 1.49 -16.48
N PHE A 95 -3.89 2.46 -15.61
CA PHE A 95 -3.59 2.21 -14.21
C PHE A 95 -4.73 1.46 -13.51
N VAL A 96 -5.97 1.93 -13.64
CA VAL A 96 -7.16 1.28 -13.07
C VAL A 96 -7.32 -0.15 -13.59
N LYS A 97 -7.16 -0.37 -14.91
CA LYS A 97 -7.21 -1.71 -15.50
C LYS A 97 -6.15 -2.64 -14.91
N HIS A 98 -4.92 -2.17 -14.74
CA HIS A 98 -3.86 -2.98 -14.12
C HIS A 98 -4.17 -3.32 -12.67
N VAL A 99 -4.55 -2.33 -11.86
CA VAL A 99 -4.89 -2.54 -10.43
C VAL A 99 -6.02 -3.54 -10.26
N TYR A 100 -7.09 -3.42 -11.06
CA TYR A 100 -8.27 -4.28 -10.94
C TYR A 100 -8.25 -5.53 -11.82
N SER A 101 -7.21 -5.74 -12.64
CA SER A 101 -7.07 -6.93 -13.49
C SER A 101 -7.14 -8.23 -12.70
N CYS A 102 -6.74 -8.22 -11.43
CA CYS A 102 -6.82 -9.36 -10.52
C CYS A 102 -8.26 -9.77 -10.16
N LEU A 103 -9.23 -8.87 -10.32
CA LEU A 103 -10.66 -9.11 -10.05
C LEU A 103 -11.40 -9.64 -11.28
N TYR A 104 -10.91 -9.32 -12.48
CA TYR A 104 -11.55 -9.69 -13.76
C TYR A 104 -10.83 -10.84 -14.50
N SER A 105 -9.68 -11.28 -13.98
CA SER A 105 -9.03 -12.49 -14.48
C SER A 105 -9.70 -13.71 -13.84
N ASP A 106 -10.33 -14.54 -14.66
CA ASP A 106 -10.62 -15.92 -14.27
C ASP A 106 -9.28 -16.62 -13.99
N ARG A 107 -8.81 -16.55 -12.74
CA ARG A 107 -7.57 -17.19 -12.26
C ARG A 107 -7.60 -18.72 -12.34
N ALA A 108 -8.58 -19.31 -13.03
CA ALA A 108 -8.65 -20.74 -13.30
C ALA A 108 -7.73 -21.19 -14.47
N LYS A 109 -7.15 -20.29 -15.29
CA LYS A 109 -6.44 -20.72 -16.51
C LYS A 109 -5.13 -20.01 -16.89
N ALA A 110 -4.58 -19.09 -16.10
CA ALA A 110 -3.30 -18.44 -16.45
C ALA A 110 -2.11 -19.23 -15.87
N THR A 111 -1.53 -20.13 -16.66
CA THR A 111 -0.26 -20.78 -16.34
C THR A 111 0.92 -19.82 -16.50
N LYS A 112 1.99 -20.09 -15.74
CA LYS A 112 3.20 -19.32 -15.42
C LYS A 112 3.98 -18.58 -16.54
N THR A 113 3.52 -18.58 -17.79
CA THR A 113 4.28 -18.08 -18.95
C THR A 113 4.05 -16.60 -19.27
N ASP A 114 2.95 -15.99 -18.83
CA ASP A 114 2.54 -14.69 -19.38
C ASP A 114 3.19 -13.45 -18.72
N TYR A 115 3.90 -13.60 -17.60
CA TYR A 115 4.43 -12.44 -16.86
C TYR A 115 5.83 -11.97 -17.29
N PHE A 116 6.54 -12.70 -18.17
CA PHE A 116 7.90 -12.36 -18.60
C PHE A 116 8.03 -11.93 -20.09
N GLY A 117 6.93 -11.80 -20.83
CA GLY A 117 6.94 -11.55 -22.28
C GLY A 117 7.21 -10.11 -22.74
N ILE A 118 7.46 -9.15 -21.84
CA ILE A 118 7.78 -7.76 -22.21
C ILE A 118 9.30 -7.54 -22.14
N VAL A 119 10.06 -8.29 -22.93
CA VAL A 119 11.43 -7.89 -23.31
C VAL A 119 11.66 -8.23 -24.78
N GLY A 120 11.77 -7.17 -25.59
CA GLY A 120 12.57 -7.14 -26.81
C GLY A 120 12.00 -7.85 -28.05
N LYS A 121 11.22 -7.11 -28.85
CA LYS A 121 11.22 -7.33 -30.31
C LYS A 121 12.34 -6.46 -30.89
N GLY A 122 13.53 -7.05 -31.03
CA GLY A 122 14.67 -6.46 -31.73
C GLY A 122 14.92 -7.25 -33.01
N GLU A 123 14.74 -6.53 -34.13
CA GLU A 123 15.17 -6.81 -35.51
C GLU A 123 14.52 -7.98 -36.29
#